data_AF-A0A447JCZ1-F1
#
_entry.id   AF-A0A447JCZ1-F1
#
_cell.length_a   1.000
_cell.length_b   1.000
_cell.length_c   1.000
_cell.angle_alpha   90.00
_cell.angle_beta   90.00
_cell.angle_gamma   90.00
#
_symmetry.space_group_name_H-M   'P 1'
#
loop_
_entity.id
_entity.type
_entity.pdbx_description
1 polymer ?
#
loop_
_entity_poly.entity_id
_entity_poly.type
_entity_poly.pdbx_seq_one_letter_code
_entity_poly.pdbx_strand_id
1 'polypeptide(L)' 'MAAVNLRHIEIFHAVMTAGNLTEAARLLHTSQPTVSRELARF' A
#
# COMPACT_ATOMS: atom_id res chain seq x y z
N MET A 1 -9.04 -20.05 0.80
CA MET A 1 -9.35 -18.61 0.92
C MET A 1 -8.04 -17.87 1.04
N ALA A 2 -7.74 -16.93 0.15
CA ALA A 2 -6.56 -16.09 0.32
C ALA A 2 -6.74 -15.30 1.63
N ALA A 3 -5.84 -15.53 2.60
CA ALA A 3 -5.86 -14.75 3.83
C ALA A 3 -5.54 -13.30 3.48
N VAL A 4 -6.39 -12.37 3.90
CA VAL A 4 -6.09 -10.94 3.76
C VAL A 4 -4.81 -10.65 4.54
N ASN A 5 -3.77 -10.22 3.84
CA ASN A 5 -2.49 -9.87 4.45
C ASN A 5 -2.61 -8.53 5.18
N LEU A 6 -2.14 -8.45 6.43
CA LEU A 6 -2.11 -7.20 7.20
C LEU A 6 -1.39 -6.08 6.44
N ARG A 7 -0.32 -6.41 5.71
CA ARG A 7 0.41 -5.44 4.88
C ARG A 7 -0.48 -4.78 3.83
N HIS A 8 -1.41 -5.54 3.26
CA HIS A 8 -2.34 -5.00 2.28
C HIS A 8 -3.35 -4.03 2.89
N ILE A 9 -3.80 -4.30 4.13
CA ILE A 9 -4.68 -3.39 4.88
C ILE A 9 -3.94 -2.08 5.17
N GLU A 10 -2.68 -2.15 5.60
CA GLU A 10 -1.83 -0.97 5.82
C GLU A 10 -1.66 -0.13 4.55
N ILE A 11 -1.41 -0.79 3.42
CA ILE A 11 -1.26 -0.12 2.13
C ILE A 11 -2.55 0.58 1.74
N PHE A 12 -3.69 -0.10 1.85
CA PHE A 12 -4.98 0.49 1.52
C PHE A 12 -5.30 1.69 2.41
N HIS A 13 -5.08 1.56 3.72
CA HIS A 13 -5.25 2.66 4.67
C HIS A 13 -4.34 3.86 4.35
N ALA A 14 -3.06 3.63 4.05
CA ALA A 14 -2.13 4.70 3.69
C ALA A 14 -2.55 5.42 2.40
N VAL A 15 -3.05 4.70 1.39
CA VAL A 15 -3.56 5.29 0.14
C VAL A 15 -4.82 6.13 0.39
N MET A 16 -5.76 5.62 1.20
CA MET A 16 -6.96 6.37 1.59
C MET A 16 -6.63 7.62 2.41
N THR A 17 -5.59 7.55 3.25
CA THR A 17 -5.14 8.68 4.08
C THR A 17 -4.40 9.74 3.26
N ALA A 18 -3.51 9.31 2.35
CA ALA A 18 -2.64 10.20 1.59
C ALA A 18 -3.25 10.73 0.29
N GLY A 19 -4.27 10.04 -0.24
CA GLY A 19 -4.95 10.37 -1.50
C GLY A 19 -4.16 10.04 -2.78
N ASN A 20 -2.90 9.59 -2.67
CA ASN A 20 -2.11 9.14 -3.81
C ASN A 20 -1.01 8.14 -3.41
N LEU A 21 -0.50 7.36 -4.38
CA LEU A 21 0.47 6.29 -4.15
C LEU A 21 1.86 6.80 -3.71
N THR A 22 2.26 7.99 -4.15
CA THR A 22 3.57 8.57 -3.82
C THR A 22 3.63 8.96 -2.35
N GLU A 23 2.64 9.69 -1.87
CA GLU A 23 2.55 10.07 -0.46
C GLU A 23 2.26 8.89 0.45
N ALA A 24 1.46 7.91 0.00
CA ALA A 24 1.27 6.65 0.74
C ALA A 24 2.60 5.90 0.92
N ALA A 25 3.45 5.85 -0.10
CA ALA A 25 4.77 5.24 0.03
C ALA A 25 5.66 5.97 1.04
N ARG A 26 5.57 7.30 1.09
CA ARG A 26 6.26 8.12 2.09
C ARG A 26 5.79 7.80 3.51
N LEU A 27 4.48 7.66 3.73
CA LEU A 27 3.90 7.26 5.02
C LEU A 27 4.33 5.85 5.45
N LEU A 28 4.50 4.94 4.48
CA LEU A 28 4.88 3.55 4.73
C LEU A 28 6.41 3.33 4.72
N HIS A 29 7.19 4.42 4.71
CA HIS A 29 8.66 4.40 4.67
C HIS A 29 9.21 3.49 3.54
N THR A 30 8.60 3.57 2.35
CA THR A 30 8.99 2.78 1.18
C THR A 30 8.91 3.61 -0.11
N SER A 31 9.10 2.98 -1.26
CA SER A 31 9.01 3.62 -2.57
C SER A 31 7.64 3.39 -3.23
N GLN A 32 7.20 4.34 -4.06
CA GLN A 32 5.95 4.21 -4.82
C GLN A 32 5.91 2.94 -5.69
N PRO A 33 7.00 2.55 -6.41
CA PRO A 33 7.02 1.29 -7.15
C PRO A 33 6.83 0.05 -6.26
N THR A 34 7.29 0.08 -5.02
CA THR A 34 7.05 -1.01 -4.06
C THR A 34 5.58 -1.14 -3.73
N VAL A 35 4.91 -0.04 -3.36
CA VAL A 35 3.47 -0.04 -3.04
C VAL A 35 2.65 -0.49 -4.25
N SER A 36 2.97 -0.01 -5.45
CA SER A 36 2.28 -0.41 -6.68
C SER A 36 2.38 -1.91 -6.96
N ARG A 37 3.54 -2.52 -6.70
CA ARG A 37 3.74 -3.97 -6.89
C ARG A 37 2.98 -4.80 -5.87
N GLU A 38 2.95 -4.37 -4.61
CA GLU A 38 2.18 -5.04 -3.56
C GLU A 38 0.67 -5.00 -3.87
N LEU A 39 0.16 -3.85 -4.34
CA LEU A 39 -1.24 -3.73 -4.79
C LEU A 39 -1.55 -4.61 -6.00
N ALA A 40 -0.62 -4.77 -6.94
CA ALA A 40 -0.83 -5.62 -8.12
C ALA A 40 -0.80 -7.12 -7.80
N ARG A 41 -0.33 -7.51 -6.61
CA ARG A 41 -0.26 -8.91 -6.13
C ARG A 41 -1.49 -9.35 -5.33
N PHE A 42 -2.49 -8.48 -5.21
CA PHE A 42 -3.80 -8.82 -4.65
C PHE A 42 -4.53 -9.87 -5.47
#